data_AF-A0A5C9EF59-F1
#
_entry.id   AF-A0A5C9EF59-F1
#
_cell.length_a   1.000
_cell.length_b   1.000
_cell.length_c   1.000
_cell.angle_alpha   90.00
_cell.angle_beta   90.00
_cell.angle_gamma   90.00
#
_symmetry.space_group_name_H-M   'P 1'
#
loop_
_entity.id
_entity.type
_entity.pdbx_description
1 polymer ?
#
loop_
_entity_poly.entity_id
_entity_poly.type
_entity_poly.pdbx_seq_one_letter_code
_entity_poly.pdbx_strand_id
1 'polypeptide(L)'
;MSENKSFFEGKIAPVWKKKEIFKLLIGETVIFGLIFTIFTIVLIFTPLPFMIYLFMVLFIVILPYFVIFIPGAWYTIAYFNNFAYKITEDNIIIFHGVFNKIRATIPYSRVQNINVVNGVFDRIFNTYTVKIETAGSSAAAASAQSGFPRPEGYIPGLKDPNLVEEKINEMLQKYSSVPSGLEDKIFKPEEVAFDNFIGYILSKMREGERLKTSIKELREKAGLSISELAQKVDTPSSTIKYLEQGRYNPSLTLAYRLSEALDCKIEELFEHKK
;
A
#
# COMPACT_ATOMS: atom_id res chain seq x y z
N MET A 1 -14.94 -18.10 6.59
CA MET A 1 -14.53 -16.85 7.25
C MET A 1 -15.04 -16.87 8.68
N SER A 2 -14.25 -16.42 9.64
CA SER A 2 -14.71 -16.19 11.01
C SER A 2 -14.61 -14.69 11.29
N GLU A 3 -15.75 -14.04 11.46
CA GLU A 3 -15.86 -12.62 11.75
C GLU A 3 -15.70 -12.44 13.26
N ASN A 4 -14.54 -11.94 13.70
CA ASN A 4 -14.33 -11.52 15.07
C ASN A 4 -14.20 -9.99 15.06
N LYS A 5 -14.88 -9.29 15.97
CA LYS A 5 -15.12 -7.83 15.91
C LYS A 5 -13.88 -6.93 15.84
N SER A 6 -12.67 -7.48 15.93
CA SER A 6 -11.40 -6.74 15.89
C SER A 6 -10.55 -6.96 14.63
N PHE A 7 -10.83 -7.98 13.81
CA PHE A 7 -10.03 -8.24 12.59
C PHE A 7 -10.76 -9.15 11.59
N PHE A 8 -10.57 -8.90 10.29
CA PHE A 8 -11.07 -9.74 9.20
C PHE A 8 -9.94 -10.67 8.71
N GLU A 9 -10.11 -11.98 8.86
CA GLU A 9 -9.14 -12.97 8.34
C GLU A 9 -9.70 -13.72 7.13
N GLY A 10 -8.85 -13.94 6.15
CA GLY A 10 -9.19 -14.71 4.96
C GLY A 10 -8.06 -15.62 4.49
N LYS A 11 -8.46 -16.60 3.70
CA LYS A 11 -7.57 -17.50 2.96
C LYS A 11 -7.91 -17.43 1.49
N ILE A 12 -6.97 -17.83 0.65
CA ILE A 12 -7.17 -17.97 -0.79
C ILE A 12 -8.26 -19.02 -1.04
N ALA A 13 -9.11 -18.80 -2.04
CA ALA A 13 -10.10 -19.80 -2.45
C ALA A 13 -9.43 -21.07 -3.02
N PRO A 14 -9.93 -22.29 -2.75
CA PRO A 14 -9.36 -23.53 -3.27
C PRO A 14 -9.26 -23.61 -4.80
N VAL A 15 -10.12 -22.85 -5.51
CA VAL A 15 -10.13 -22.76 -6.97
C VAL A 15 -8.85 -22.13 -7.51
N TRP A 16 -8.19 -21.26 -6.73
CA TRP A 16 -6.92 -20.66 -7.09
C TRP A 16 -5.81 -21.71 -7.28
N LYS A 17 -5.76 -22.72 -6.41
CA LYS A 17 -4.80 -23.83 -6.53
C LYS A 17 -4.97 -24.56 -7.87
N LYS A 18 -6.22 -24.82 -8.27
CA LYS A 18 -6.54 -25.46 -9.56
C LYS A 18 -6.11 -24.57 -10.74
N LYS A 19 -6.38 -23.26 -10.65
CA LYS A 19 -5.99 -22.26 -11.66
C LYS A 19 -4.47 -22.23 -11.86
N GLU A 20 -3.69 -22.11 -10.79
CA GLU A 20 -2.22 -22.01 -10.90
C GLU A 20 -1.59 -23.31 -11.41
N ILE A 21 -2.08 -24.48 -10.97
CA ILE A 21 -1.63 -25.78 -11.52
C ILE A 21 -1.97 -25.89 -13.01
N PHE A 22 -3.17 -25.47 -13.41
CA PHE A 22 -3.59 -25.48 -14.82
C PHE A 22 -2.74 -24.54 -15.67
N LYS A 23 -2.43 -23.36 -15.15
CA LYS A 23 -1.53 -22.39 -15.80
C LYS A 23 -0.12 -22.94 -15.96
N LEU A 24 0.42 -23.60 -14.93
CA LEU A 24 1.71 -24.28 -14.99
C LEU A 24 1.70 -25.38 -16.06
N LEU A 25 0.68 -26.23 -16.06
CA LEU A 25 0.50 -27.32 -17.02
C LEU A 25 0.48 -26.80 -18.47
N ILE A 26 -0.27 -25.74 -18.76
CA ILE A 26 -0.32 -25.14 -20.11
C ILE A 26 1.05 -24.59 -20.50
N GLY A 27 1.71 -23.84 -19.62
CA GLY A 27 3.02 -23.26 -19.91
C GLY A 27 4.05 -24.34 -20.26
N GLU A 28 4.13 -25.38 -19.44
CA GLU A 28 5.07 -26.49 -19.68
C GLU A 28 4.71 -27.30 -20.92
N THR A 29 3.43 -27.62 -21.14
CA THR A 29 3.03 -28.39 -22.33
C THR A 29 3.35 -27.67 -23.64
N VAL A 30 3.22 -26.35 -23.69
CA VAL A 30 3.62 -25.56 -24.87
C VAL A 30 5.13 -25.62 -25.08
N ILE A 31 5.94 -25.42 -24.02
CA ILE A 31 7.40 -25.44 -24.11
C ILE A 31 7.89 -26.82 -24.54
N PHE A 32 7.46 -27.88 -23.86
CA PHE A 32 7.86 -29.25 -24.17
C PHE A 32 7.29 -29.75 -25.51
N GLY A 33 6.13 -29.25 -25.93
CA GLY A 33 5.59 -29.51 -27.26
C GLY A 33 6.46 -28.91 -28.37
N LEU A 34 6.99 -27.71 -28.18
CA LEU A 34 7.95 -27.10 -29.10
C LEU A 34 9.27 -27.87 -29.12
N ILE A 35 9.81 -28.24 -27.96
CA ILE A 35 11.02 -29.07 -27.85
C ILE A 35 10.82 -30.39 -28.57
N PHE A 36 9.70 -31.07 -28.35
CA PHE A 36 9.36 -32.34 -29.02
C PHE A 36 9.26 -32.18 -30.54
N THR A 37 8.67 -31.07 -31.01
CA THR A 37 8.56 -30.78 -32.45
C THR A 37 9.93 -30.56 -33.08
N ILE A 38 10.79 -29.76 -32.44
CA ILE A 38 12.18 -29.55 -32.91
C ILE A 38 12.95 -30.88 -32.88
N PHE A 39 12.80 -31.63 -31.80
CA PHE A 39 13.48 -32.91 -31.61
C PHE A 39 13.08 -33.91 -32.70
N THR A 40 11.78 -34.05 -32.99
CA THR A 40 11.28 -34.94 -34.06
C THR A 40 11.79 -34.53 -35.44
N ILE A 41 11.88 -33.23 -35.75
CA ILE A 41 12.47 -32.75 -37.01
C ILE A 41 13.94 -33.18 -37.14
N VAL A 42 14.74 -33.03 -36.10
CA VAL A 42 16.16 -33.44 -36.10
C VAL A 42 16.29 -34.95 -36.33
N LEU A 43 15.42 -35.74 -35.70
CA LEU A 43 15.46 -37.19 -35.79
C LEU A 43 15.17 -37.74 -37.20
N ILE A 44 14.33 -37.06 -37.99
CA ILE A 44 14.00 -37.46 -39.37
C ILE A 44 15.26 -37.59 -40.25
N PHE A 45 16.30 -36.79 -39.98
CA PHE A 45 17.54 -36.77 -40.76
C PHE A 45 18.63 -37.70 -40.22
N THR A 46 18.38 -38.39 -39.11
CA THR A 46 19.36 -39.28 -38.46
C THR A 46 18.91 -40.74 -38.62
N PRO A 47 19.66 -41.63 -39.27
CA PRO A 47 19.26 -43.03 -39.43
C PRO A 47 19.66 -43.86 -38.20
N LEU A 48 18.88 -43.77 -37.12
CA LEU A 48 19.07 -44.53 -35.89
C LEU A 48 18.01 -45.65 -35.75
N PRO A 49 18.30 -46.75 -35.03
CA PRO A 49 17.31 -47.75 -34.69
C PRO A 49 16.13 -47.18 -33.90
N PHE A 50 14.91 -47.68 -34.16
CA PHE A 50 13.67 -47.19 -33.53
C PHE A 50 13.74 -47.12 -31.99
N MET A 51 14.38 -48.13 -31.39
CA MET A 51 14.50 -48.24 -29.93
C MET A 51 15.29 -47.09 -29.32
N ILE A 52 16.30 -46.57 -30.01
CA ILE A 52 17.08 -45.42 -29.55
C ILE A 52 16.20 -44.17 -29.52
N TYR A 53 15.32 -43.95 -30.52
CA TYR A 53 14.40 -42.82 -30.49
C TYR A 53 13.45 -42.87 -29.29
N LEU A 54 12.93 -44.05 -28.95
CA LEU A 54 12.04 -44.20 -27.79
C LEU A 54 12.75 -43.81 -26.49
N PHE A 55 14.00 -44.26 -26.30
CA PHE A 55 14.82 -43.86 -25.17
C PHE A 55 15.08 -42.36 -25.16
N MET A 56 15.41 -41.76 -26.30
CA MET A 56 15.67 -40.32 -26.36
C MET A 56 14.42 -39.49 -26.05
N VAL A 57 13.25 -39.85 -26.57
CA VAL A 57 11.98 -39.16 -26.23
C VAL A 57 11.69 -39.28 -24.74
N LEU A 58 11.88 -40.47 -24.17
CA LEU A 58 11.68 -40.70 -22.74
C LEU A 58 12.60 -39.80 -21.89
N PHE A 59 13.90 -39.76 -22.19
CA PHE A 59 14.89 -39.05 -21.35
C PHE A 59 15.00 -37.55 -21.63
N ILE A 60 14.68 -37.08 -22.85
CA ILE A 60 14.85 -35.68 -23.24
C ILE A 60 13.53 -34.90 -23.08
N VAL A 61 12.38 -35.56 -23.26
CA VAL A 61 11.09 -34.87 -23.27
C VAL A 61 10.26 -35.28 -22.06
N ILE A 62 9.95 -36.57 -21.92
CA ILE A 62 8.99 -37.05 -20.91
C ILE A 62 9.55 -36.90 -19.51
N LEU A 63 10.76 -37.41 -19.26
CA LEU A 63 11.36 -37.40 -17.93
C LEU A 63 11.60 -35.96 -17.42
N PRO A 64 12.19 -35.02 -18.19
CA PRO A 64 12.36 -33.65 -17.74
C PRO A 64 11.02 -32.92 -17.53
N TYR A 65 9.99 -33.22 -18.34
CA TYR A 65 8.65 -32.68 -18.13
C TYR A 65 8.13 -32.99 -16.72
N PHE A 66 8.14 -34.26 -16.31
CA PHE A 66 7.69 -34.65 -14.97
C PHE A 66 8.61 -34.15 -13.85
N VAL A 67 9.92 -34.13 -14.09
CA VAL A 67 10.90 -33.63 -13.12
C VAL A 67 10.69 -32.15 -12.81
N ILE A 68 10.21 -31.35 -13.76
CA ILE A 68 9.90 -29.92 -13.54
C ILE A 68 8.47 -29.75 -13.00
N PHE A 69 7.50 -30.46 -13.60
CA PHE A 69 6.09 -30.33 -13.25
C PHE A 69 5.81 -30.70 -11.79
N ILE A 70 6.35 -31.84 -11.31
CA ILE A 70 6.02 -32.37 -9.97
C ILE A 70 6.47 -31.40 -8.86
N PRO A 71 7.72 -30.92 -8.82
CA PRO A 71 8.13 -29.91 -7.84
C PRO A 71 7.37 -28.59 -7.98
N GLY A 72 7.06 -28.15 -9.21
CA GLY A 72 6.30 -26.93 -9.45
C GLY A 72 4.88 -27.02 -8.89
N ALA A 73 4.17 -28.10 -9.20
CA ALA A 73 2.84 -28.37 -8.66
C ALA A 73 2.85 -28.49 -7.13
N TRP A 74 3.84 -29.18 -6.57
CA TRP A 74 4.03 -29.27 -5.12
C TRP A 74 4.23 -27.89 -4.48
N TYR A 75 5.09 -27.06 -5.06
CA TYR A 75 5.35 -25.71 -4.58
C TYR A 75 4.08 -24.85 -4.57
N THR A 76 3.27 -24.91 -5.64
CA THR A 76 1.99 -24.19 -5.72
C THR A 76 1.01 -24.64 -4.62
N ILE A 77 0.94 -25.93 -4.35
CA ILE A 77 0.09 -26.48 -3.28
C ILE A 77 0.58 -26.02 -1.91
N ALA A 78 1.90 -26.10 -1.67
CA ALA A 78 2.51 -25.67 -0.41
C ALA A 78 2.32 -24.16 -0.18
N TYR A 79 2.47 -23.35 -1.23
CA TYR A 79 2.25 -21.91 -1.18
C TYR A 79 0.80 -21.59 -0.80
N PHE A 80 -0.17 -22.25 -1.44
CA PHE A 80 -1.60 -22.09 -1.13
C PHE A 80 -1.90 -22.39 0.33
N ASN A 81 -1.34 -23.48 0.87
CA ASN A 81 -1.60 -23.89 2.25
C ASN A 81 -1.00 -22.92 3.28
N ASN A 82 0.12 -22.28 2.95
CA ASN A 82 0.81 -21.35 3.83
C ASN A 82 0.31 -19.90 3.71
N PHE A 83 -0.47 -19.58 2.68
CA PHE A 83 -0.95 -18.22 2.47
C PHE A 83 -2.15 -17.88 3.36
N ALA A 84 -2.06 -16.75 4.05
CA ALA A 84 -3.16 -16.18 4.82
C ALA A 84 -3.06 -14.65 4.84
N TYR A 85 -4.18 -13.96 5.02
CA TYR A 85 -4.18 -12.52 5.21
C TYR A 85 -5.12 -12.11 6.34
N LYS A 86 -4.80 -10.99 6.99
CA LYS A 86 -5.57 -10.38 8.07
C LYS A 86 -5.66 -8.89 7.85
N ILE A 87 -6.86 -8.35 7.91
CA ILE A 87 -7.16 -6.92 7.83
C ILE A 87 -7.51 -6.48 9.25
N THR A 88 -6.65 -5.65 9.83
CA THR A 88 -6.81 -5.06 11.18
C THR A 88 -7.18 -3.58 11.07
N GLU A 89 -7.43 -2.91 12.19
CA GLU A 89 -7.83 -1.49 12.22
C GLU A 89 -6.73 -0.53 11.73
N ASP A 90 -5.45 -0.88 11.97
CA ASP A 90 -4.32 0.00 11.62
C ASP A 90 -3.47 -0.52 10.45
N ASN A 91 -3.52 -1.83 10.18
CA ASN A 91 -2.62 -2.49 9.23
C ASN A 91 -3.29 -3.64 8.46
N ILE A 92 -2.76 -3.92 7.28
CA ILE A 92 -3.02 -5.15 6.51
C ILE A 92 -1.82 -6.07 6.69
N ILE A 93 -2.05 -7.30 7.15
CA ILE A 93 -1.00 -8.29 7.39
C ILE A 93 -1.18 -9.46 6.42
N ILE A 94 -0.13 -9.76 5.65
CA ILE A 94 -0.12 -10.86 4.69
C ILE A 94 0.98 -11.85 5.09
N PHE A 95 0.60 -13.12 5.19
CA PHE A 95 1.49 -14.24 5.45
C PHE A 95 1.64 -15.06 4.17
N HIS A 96 2.87 -15.24 3.71
CA HIS A 96 3.15 -16.03 2.50
C HIS A 96 4.53 -16.68 2.53
N GLY A 97 4.74 -17.66 1.65
CA GLY A 97 6.04 -18.34 1.48
C GLY A 97 6.01 -19.82 1.81
N VAL A 98 6.88 -20.57 1.12
CA VAL A 98 6.96 -22.05 1.24
C VAL A 98 8.10 -22.45 2.15
N PHE A 99 9.34 -22.13 1.75
CA PHE A 99 10.53 -22.42 2.54
C PHE A 99 10.78 -21.37 3.63
N ASN A 100 10.72 -20.10 3.24
CA ASN A 100 10.84 -18.97 4.14
C ASN A 100 9.46 -18.34 4.32
N LYS A 101 8.94 -18.38 5.54
CA LYS A 101 7.66 -17.75 5.89
C LYS A 101 7.89 -16.25 6.06
N ILE A 102 7.23 -15.47 5.22
CA ILE A 102 7.31 -14.01 5.18
C ILE A 102 6.02 -13.44 5.77
N ARG A 103 6.17 -12.43 6.63
CA ARG A 103 5.08 -11.62 7.17
C ARG A 103 5.23 -10.19 6.66
N ALA A 104 4.37 -9.77 5.75
CA ALA A 104 4.30 -8.40 5.26
C ALA A 104 3.24 -7.64 6.06
N THR A 105 3.62 -6.52 6.66
CA THR A 105 2.71 -5.62 7.39
C THR A 105 2.66 -4.28 6.67
N ILE A 106 1.49 -3.93 6.15
CA ILE A 106 1.25 -2.73 5.35
C ILE A 106 0.35 -1.79 6.17
N PRO A 107 0.88 -0.68 6.72
CA PRO A 107 0.05 0.31 7.39
C PRO A 107 -0.81 1.08 6.38
N TYR A 108 -2.02 1.47 6.77
CA TYR A 108 -2.94 2.22 5.91
C TYR A 108 -2.37 3.55 5.42
N SER A 109 -1.53 4.22 6.22
CA SER A 109 -0.83 5.45 5.83
C SER A 109 0.08 5.34 4.61
N ARG A 110 0.50 4.11 4.27
CA ARG A 110 1.33 3.87 3.08
C ARG A 110 0.51 3.46 1.87
N VAL A 111 -0.76 3.07 2.02
CA VAL A 111 -1.59 2.61 0.91
C VAL A 111 -1.96 3.81 0.05
N GLN A 112 -1.63 3.76 -1.24
CA GLN A 112 -1.96 4.81 -2.20
C GLN A 112 -3.12 4.40 -3.09
N ASN A 113 -3.06 3.18 -3.62
CA ASN A 113 -4.02 2.69 -4.58
C ASN A 113 -4.29 1.20 -4.38
N ILE A 114 -5.52 0.80 -4.66
CA ILE A 114 -6.00 -0.57 -4.56
C ILE A 114 -6.58 -0.93 -5.92
N ASN A 115 -5.92 -1.85 -6.61
CA ASN A 115 -6.31 -2.27 -7.94
C ASN A 115 -6.80 -3.72 -7.91
N VAL A 116 -8.05 -3.94 -8.29
CA VAL A 116 -8.55 -5.30 -8.54
C VAL A 116 -8.17 -5.71 -9.96
N VAL A 117 -7.35 -6.76 -10.07
CA VAL A 117 -6.96 -7.34 -11.36
C VAL A 117 -7.67 -8.66 -11.61
N ASN A 118 -8.06 -8.84 -12.87
CA ASN A 118 -8.67 -10.07 -13.37
C ASN A 118 -8.10 -10.40 -14.76
N GLY A 119 -7.01 -11.19 -14.78
CA GLY A 119 -6.37 -11.69 -15.99
C GLY A 119 -7.13 -12.83 -16.68
N VAL A 120 -6.59 -13.37 -17.78
CA VAL A 120 -7.28 -14.40 -18.58
C VAL A 120 -7.63 -15.65 -17.75
N PHE A 121 -6.67 -16.19 -17.00
CA PHE A 121 -6.89 -17.36 -16.14
C PHE A 121 -7.77 -17.03 -14.93
N ASP A 122 -7.73 -15.79 -14.44
CA ASP A 122 -8.57 -15.33 -13.34
C ASP A 122 -10.05 -15.37 -13.74
N ARG A 123 -10.38 -14.96 -14.97
CA ARG A 123 -11.74 -15.01 -15.54
C ARG A 123 -12.26 -16.43 -15.66
N ILE A 124 -11.45 -17.33 -16.22
CA ILE A 124 -11.84 -18.74 -16.44
C ILE A 124 -12.17 -19.44 -15.12
N PHE A 125 -11.41 -19.15 -14.07
CA PHE A 125 -11.56 -19.78 -12.77
C PHE A 125 -12.41 -18.97 -11.79
N ASN A 126 -13.02 -17.86 -12.23
CA ASN A 126 -13.76 -16.90 -11.42
C ASN A 126 -13.04 -16.55 -10.11
N THR A 127 -11.77 -16.16 -10.26
CA THR A 127 -10.95 -15.66 -9.16
C THR A 127 -10.49 -14.25 -9.46
N TYR A 128 -10.26 -13.46 -8.44
CA TYR A 128 -9.79 -12.10 -8.55
C TYR A 128 -8.55 -11.92 -7.69
N THR A 129 -7.80 -10.86 -7.98
CA THR A 129 -6.71 -10.46 -7.10
C THR A 129 -6.76 -8.99 -6.79
N VAL A 130 -6.66 -8.66 -5.51
CA VAL A 130 -6.42 -7.30 -5.03
C VAL A 130 -4.91 -7.03 -4.98
N LYS A 131 -4.47 -5.99 -5.69
CA LYS A 131 -3.11 -5.43 -5.63
C LYS A 131 -3.13 -4.16 -4.79
N ILE A 132 -2.23 -4.08 -3.82
CA ILE A 132 -2.08 -2.92 -2.95
C ILE A 132 -0.76 -2.23 -3.30
N GLU A 133 -0.87 -0.99 -3.77
CA GLU A 133 0.26 -0.15 -4.12
C GLU A 133 0.53 0.82 -2.97
N THR A 134 1.80 0.92 -2.59
CA THR A 134 2.21 1.68 -1.41
C THR A 134 3.24 2.75 -1.74
N ALA A 135 3.23 3.81 -0.92
CA ALA A 135 4.18 4.91 -0.95
C ALA A 135 5.51 4.49 -0.29
N GLY A 136 6.61 4.47 -1.05
CA GLY A 136 7.96 4.34 -0.47
C GLY A 136 9.01 3.75 -1.42
N SER A 137 10.27 4.21 -1.31
CA SER A 137 11.37 3.71 -2.16
C SER A 137 11.74 2.24 -1.88
N SER A 138 11.35 1.71 -0.72
CA SER A 138 11.58 0.31 -0.32
C SER A 138 10.78 -0.70 -1.17
N ALA A 139 9.55 -0.35 -1.56
CA ALA A 139 8.73 -1.11 -2.51
C ALA A 139 9.40 -1.24 -3.87
N ALA A 140 9.93 -0.11 -4.36
CA ALA A 140 10.62 0.01 -5.64
C ALA A 140 11.96 -0.75 -5.64
N ALA A 141 12.68 -0.74 -4.51
CA ALA A 141 13.94 -1.48 -4.36
C ALA A 141 13.72 -3.01 -4.37
N ALA A 142 12.68 -3.51 -3.70
CA ALA A 142 12.35 -4.95 -3.68
C ALA A 142 11.88 -5.47 -5.05
N SER A 143 11.22 -4.62 -5.84
CA SER A 143 10.80 -4.94 -7.20
C SER A 143 11.95 -4.87 -8.21
N ALA A 144 12.91 -3.96 -8.03
CA ALA A 144 14.12 -3.87 -8.86
C ALA A 144 15.01 -5.13 -8.78
N GLN A 145 15.08 -5.78 -7.62
CA GLN A 145 15.97 -6.92 -7.40
C GLN A 145 15.43 -8.26 -7.96
N SER A 146 14.14 -8.34 -8.28
CA SER A 146 13.48 -9.58 -8.76
C SER A 146 13.00 -9.52 -10.22
N GLY A 147 13.25 -8.41 -10.93
CA GLY A 147 12.92 -8.26 -12.35
C GLY A 147 11.42 -8.16 -12.68
N PHE A 148 10.55 -8.16 -11.67
CA PHE A 148 9.11 -8.01 -11.82
C PHE A 148 8.57 -7.01 -10.77
N PRO A 149 7.70 -6.05 -11.16
CA PRO A 149 7.02 -5.20 -10.20
C PRO A 149 6.14 -6.07 -9.30
N ARG A 150 6.56 -6.26 -8.04
CA ARG A 150 5.77 -6.91 -7.01
C ARG A 150 5.15 -5.82 -6.14
N PRO A 151 3.81 -5.65 -6.16
CA PRO A 151 3.17 -4.77 -5.19
C PRO A 151 3.53 -5.23 -3.77
N GLU A 152 3.72 -4.29 -2.83
CA GLU A 152 4.06 -4.64 -1.44
C GLU A 152 3.00 -5.56 -0.81
N GLY A 153 1.75 -5.44 -1.27
CA GLY A 153 0.66 -6.35 -0.93
C GLY A 153 -0.05 -6.93 -2.16
N TYR A 154 -0.25 -8.24 -2.15
CA TYR A 154 -1.00 -8.96 -3.18
C TYR A 154 -1.85 -10.03 -2.51
N ILE A 155 -3.17 -9.99 -2.71
CA ILE A 155 -4.11 -10.97 -2.15
C ILE A 155 -4.82 -11.71 -3.29
N PRO A 156 -4.25 -12.84 -3.76
CA PRO A 156 -4.79 -13.58 -4.88
C PRO A 156 -5.93 -14.52 -4.52
N GLY A 157 -6.67 -14.93 -5.56
CA GLY A 157 -7.60 -16.05 -5.47
C GLY A 157 -8.82 -15.76 -4.62
N LEU A 158 -9.24 -14.50 -4.60
CA LEU A 158 -10.49 -14.06 -3.98
C LEU A 158 -11.65 -14.44 -4.88
N LYS A 159 -12.76 -14.92 -4.30
CA LYS A 159 -14.02 -15.11 -5.04
C LYS A 159 -14.75 -13.79 -5.24
N ASP A 160 -14.85 -13.04 -4.14
CA ASP A 160 -15.52 -11.75 -4.10
C ASP A 160 -14.47 -10.67 -3.75
N PRO A 161 -13.88 -10.01 -4.76
CA PRO A 161 -12.88 -8.96 -4.51
C PRO A 161 -13.50 -7.74 -3.84
N ASN A 162 -14.76 -7.43 -4.17
CA ASN A 162 -15.48 -6.25 -3.66
C ASN A 162 -15.56 -6.26 -2.14
N LEU A 163 -15.79 -7.43 -1.51
CA LEU A 163 -15.85 -7.52 -0.04
C LEU A 163 -14.51 -7.14 0.61
N VAL A 164 -13.41 -7.62 0.04
CA VAL A 164 -12.07 -7.35 0.56
C VAL A 164 -11.68 -5.90 0.30
N GLU A 165 -11.97 -5.40 -0.89
CA GLU A 165 -11.74 -4.01 -1.27
C GLU A 165 -12.56 -3.03 -0.42
N GLU A 166 -13.86 -3.27 -0.28
CA GLU A 166 -14.75 -2.48 0.58
C GLU A 166 -14.25 -2.48 2.02
N LYS A 167 -13.82 -3.63 2.55
CA LYS A 167 -13.28 -3.70 3.91
C LYS A 167 -11.97 -2.94 4.07
N ILE A 168 -11.10 -2.99 3.07
CA ILE A 168 -9.85 -2.20 3.07
C ILE A 168 -10.20 -0.69 2.99
N ASN A 169 -11.13 -0.31 2.13
CA ASN A 169 -11.56 1.08 1.96
C ASN A 169 -12.25 1.62 3.22
N GLU A 170 -13.09 0.82 3.89
CA GLU A 170 -13.70 1.15 5.18
C GLU A 170 -12.62 1.44 6.24
N MET A 171 -11.59 0.59 6.33
CA MET A 171 -10.49 0.79 7.28
C MET A 171 -9.60 1.97 6.90
N LEU A 172 -9.36 2.21 5.60
CA LEU A 172 -8.68 3.40 5.10
C LEU A 172 -9.44 4.68 5.45
N GLN A 173 -10.77 4.65 5.30
CA GLN A 173 -11.62 5.78 5.65
C GLN A 173 -11.62 6.01 7.16
N LYS A 174 -11.70 4.95 7.97
CA LYS A 174 -11.59 5.03 9.45
C LYS A 174 -10.23 5.55 9.91
N TYR A 175 -9.16 5.18 9.19
CA TYR A 175 -7.81 5.70 9.43
C TYR A 175 -7.65 7.17 9.00
N SER A 176 -8.29 7.55 7.90
CA SER A 176 -8.21 8.91 7.33
C SER A 176 -9.20 9.88 7.99
N SER A 177 -10.28 9.37 8.59
CA SER A 177 -11.19 10.16 9.41
C SER A 177 -10.42 10.61 10.64
N VAL A 178 -10.38 11.93 10.83
CA VAL A 178 -9.79 12.59 11.98
C VAL A 178 -10.21 11.85 13.26
N PRO A 179 -9.31 11.63 14.25
CA PRO A 179 -9.68 10.97 15.50
C PRO A 179 -10.91 11.65 16.09
N SER A 180 -12.01 10.92 16.20
CA SER A 180 -13.25 11.42 16.79
C SER A 180 -12.96 11.98 18.19
N GLY A 181 -13.19 13.29 18.35
CA GLY A 181 -12.79 14.10 19.50
C GLY A 181 -11.77 15.20 19.22
N LEU A 182 -11.11 15.20 18.05
CA LEU A 182 -10.29 16.32 17.57
C LEU A 182 -11.15 17.38 16.85
N GLU A 183 -12.22 16.94 16.17
CA GLU A 183 -13.18 17.81 15.48
C GLU A 183 -13.94 18.71 16.47
N ASP A 184 -14.42 18.17 17.60
CA ASP A 184 -15.13 18.94 18.64
C ASP A 184 -14.26 20.01 19.33
N LYS A 185 -12.93 19.84 19.29
CA LYS A 185 -11.97 20.81 19.85
C LYS A 185 -11.59 21.90 18.86
N ILE A 186 -11.56 21.57 17.56
CA ILE A 186 -11.05 22.44 16.50
C ILE A 186 -12.18 23.18 15.77
N PHE A 187 -13.34 22.54 15.59
CA PHE A 187 -14.46 23.05 14.80
C PHE A 187 -15.69 23.22 15.68
N LYS A 188 -15.78 24.38 16.34
CA LYS A 188 -17.05 24.81 16.94
C LYS A 188 -17.96 25.31 15.80
N PRO A 189 -19.20 24.81 15.63
CA PRO A 189 -20.12 25.18 14.54
C PRO A 189 -20.48 26.67 14.44
N GLU A 190 -20.07 27.48 15.42
CA GLU A 190 -20.42 28.90 15.55
C GLU A 190 -19.51 29.84 14.74
N GLU A 191 -18.43 29.34 14.10
CA GLU A 191 -17.43 30.20 13.44
C GLU A 191 -17.29 29.93 11.93
N VAL A 192 -18.32 30.30 11.14
CA VAL A 192 -18.25 30.38 9.65
C VAL A 192 -17.11 31.28 9.16
N ALA A 193 -16.58 32.15 10.03
CA ALA A 193 -15.39 32.97 9.77
C ALA A 193 -14.10 32.14 9.67
N PHE A 194 -14.02 31.02 10.42
CA PHE A 194 -12.81 30.20 10.51
C PHE A 194 -12.57 29.41 9.22
N ASP A 195 -13.61 28.83 8.62
CA ASP A 195 -13.49 28.08 7.35
C ASP A 195 -13.02 28.97 6.20
N ASN A 196 -13.53 30.21 6.12
CA ASN A 196 -13.09 31.21 5.16
C ASN A 196 -11.63 31.64 5.40
N PHE A 197 -11.23 31.70 6.67
CA PHE A 197 -9.86 32.01 7.06
C PHE A 197 -8.88 30.88 6.70
N ILE A 198 -9.24 29.61 6.92
CA ILE A 198 -8.43 28.46 6.50
C ILE A 198 -8.26 28.46 4.97
N GLY A 199 -9.33 28.72 4.22
CA GLY A 199 -9.27 28.88 2.76
C GLY A 199 -8.28 29.97 2.32
N TYR A 200 -8.32 31.13 2.98
CA TYR A 200 -7.40 32.25 2.74
C TYR A 200 -5.94 31.92 3.09
N ILE A 201 -5.69 31.31 4.24
CA ILE A 201 -4.33 30.93 4.66
C ILE A 201 -3.72 29.91 3.69
N LEU A 202 -4.51 28.90 3.27
CA LEU A 202 -4.08 27.90 2.31
C LEU A 202 -3.87 28.49 0.91
N SER A 203 -4.67 29.48 0.48
CA SER A 203 -4.46 30.16 -0.80
C SER A 203 -3.18 30.98 -0.78
N LYS A 204 -2.91 31.72 0.30
CA LYS A 204 -1.68 32.53 0.45
C LYS A 204 -0.42 31.69 0.57
N MET A 205 -0.49 30.53 1.23
CA MET A 205 0.60 29.56 1.24
C MET A 205 0.90 29.00 -0.16
N ARG A 206 -0.13 28.80 -1.00
CA ARG A 206 0.02 28.33 -2.37
C ARG A 206 0.58 29.40 -3.32
N GLU A 207 0.24 30.66 -3.06
CA GLU A 207 0.72 31.83 -3.81
C GLU A 207 2.15 32.26 -3.41
N GLY A 208 2.72 31.69 -2.35
CA GLY A 208 4.06 32.02 -1.86
C GLY A 208 4.15 33.38 -1.15
N GLU A 209 3.01 33.98 -0.82
CA GLU A 209 2.94 35.24 -0.08
C GLU A 209 3.20 35.02 1.42
N ARG A 210 3.90 35.97 2.04
CA ARG A 210 4.21 35.93 3.46
C ARG A 210 3.09 36.56 4.26
N LEU A 211 2.60 35.82 5.25
CA LEU A 211 1.59 36.31 6.17
C LEU A 211 2.18 37.40 7.07
N LYS A 212 1.42 38.47 7.30
CA LYS A 212 1.71 39.38 8.39
C LYS A 212 1.40 38.67 9.70
N THR A 213 2.26 38.87 10.70
CA THR A 213 2.17 38.14 11.97
C THR A 213 2.10 39.10 13.14
N SER A 214 1.14 38.88 14.04
CA SER A 214 1.00 39.60 15.31
C SER A 214 1.51 38.80 16.51
N ILE A 215 2.17 37.66 16.24
CA ILE A 215 2.68 36.71 17.23
C ILE A 215 3.59 37.39 18.27
N LYS A 216 4.44 38.33 17.85
CA LYS A 216 5.35 39.03 18.75
C LYS A 216 4.59 39.84 19.81
N GLU A 217 3.60 40.61 19.36
CA GLU A 217 2.80 41.46 20.24
C GLU A 217 1.95 40.64 21.20
N LEU A 218 1.34 39.56 20.71
CA LEU A 218 0.53 38.65 21.51
C LEU A 218 1.37 37.86 22.52
N ARG A 219 2.57 37.43 22.13
CA ARG A 219 3.53 36.78 23.05
C ARG A 219 3.96 37.72 24.17
N GLU A 220 4.28 38.98 23.84
CA GLU A 220 4.68 39.99 24.84
C GLU A 220 3.53 40.34 25.79
N LYS A 221 2.29 40.45 25.29
CA LYS A 221 1.10 40.61 26.13
C LYS A 221 0.86 39.44 27.07
N ALA A 222 1.15 38.22 26.61
CA ALA A 222 1.09 37.01 27.43
C ALA A 222 2.28 36.86 28.40
N GLY A 223 3.25 37.78 28.40
CA GLY A 223 4.41 37.77 29.28
C GLY A 223 5.41 36.63 28.99
N LEU A 224 5.36 36.03 27.80
CA LEU A 224 6.17 34.87 27.44
C LEU A 224 7.46 35.31 26.73
N SER A 225 8.59 34.68 27.05
CA SER A 225 9.79 34.76 26.23
C SER A 225 9.68 33.87 24.99
N ILE A 226 10.53 34.12 23.99
CA ILE A 226 10.56 33.33 22.74
C ILE A 226 10.75 31.84 23.04
N SER A 227 11.66 31.50 23.97
CA SER A 227 11.95 30.12 24.32
C SER A 227 10.80 29.45 25.09
N GLU A 228 10.10 30.19 25.94
CA GLU A 228 8.93 29.66 26.67
C GLU A 228 7.76 29.39 25.73
N LEU A 229 7.49 30.29 24.78
CA LEU A 229 6.48 30.04 23.74
C LEU A 229 6.87 28.84 22.88
N ALA A 230 8.13 28.75 22.46
CA ALA A 230 8.66 27.66 21.65
C ALA A 230 8.49 26.30 22.36
N GLN A 231 8.77 26.25 23.66
CA GLN A 231 8.58 25.05 24.48
C GLN A 231 7.10 24.69 24.62
N LYS A 232 6.21 25.67 24.81
CA LYS A 232 4.76 25.44 24.89
C LYS A 232 4.16 24.85 23.61
N VAL A 233 4.65 25.27 22.44
CA VAL A 233 4.13 24.81 21.14
C VAL A 233 4.95 23.67 20.52
N ASP A 234 5.94 23.16 21.26
CA ASP A 234 6.83 22.07 20.83
C ASP A 234 7.54 22.38 19.51
N THR A 235 8.26 23.52 19.48
CA THR A 235 9.09 23.92 18.34
C THR A 235 10.42 24.53 18.78
N PRO A 236 11.43 24.60 17.89
CA PRO A 236 12.64 25.35 18.15
C PRO A 236 12.38 26.86 18.34
N SER A 237 13.09 27.52 19.25
CA SER A 237 13.02 28.98 19.45
C SER A 237 13.34 29.77 18.18
N SER A 238 14.15 29.21 17.28
CA SER A 238 14.42 29.78 15.96
C SER A 238 13.18 29.83 15.07
N THR A 239 12.29 28.85 15.16
CA THR A 239 11.03 28.80 14.42
C THR A 239 10.10 29.94 14.84
N ILE A 240 9.94 30.17 16.15
CA ILE A 240 9.18 31.30 16.67
C ILE A 240 9.78 32.63 16.20
N LYS A 241 11.11 32.77 16.24
CA LYS A 241 11.80 33.96 15.75
C LYS A 241 11.56 34.24 14.26
N TYR A 242 11.57 33.19 13.42
CA TYR A 242 11.28 33.35 11.99
C TYR A 242 9.82 33.70 11.71
N LEU A 243 8.90 33.15 12.51
CA LEU A 243 7.48 33.48 12.46
C LEU A 243 7.22 34.93 12.84
N GLU A 244 7.78 35.43 13.94
CA GLU A 244 7.65 36.84 14.35
C GLU A 244 8.21 37.83 13.33
N GLN A 245 9.15 37.39 12.49
CA GLN A 245 9.73 38.19 11.41
C GLN A 245 8.97 38.07 10.08
N GLY A 246 7.88 37.29 10.02
CA GLY A 246 7.15 36.99 8.80
C GLY A 246 7.99 36.28 7.73
N ARG A 247 9.09 35.61 8.11
CA ARG A 247 10.00 34.93 7.18
C ARG A 247 9.57 33.50 6.85
N TYR A 248 8.56 33.00 7.54
CA TYR A 248 8.11 31.62 7.46
C TYR A 248 6.59 31.56 7.60
N ASN A 249 5.93 30.75 6.78
CA ASN A 249 4.51 30.45 6.92
C ASN A 249 4.37 29.18 7.78
N PRO A 250 3.62 29.21 8.89
CA PRO A 250 3.47 28.05 9.78
C PRO A 250 2.63 26.95 9.11
N SER A 251 2.79 25.70 9.54
CA SER A 251 1.77 24.68 9.25
C SER A 251 0.48 24.99 9.99
N LEU A 252 -0.66 24.46 9.53
CA LEU A 252 -1.94 24.61 10.22
C LEU A 252 -1.87 24.14 11.68
N THR A 253 -1.16 23.03 11.91
CA THR A 253 -0.91 22.49 13.25
C THR A 253 -0.14 23.47 14.14
N LEU A 254 0.88 24.15 13.60
CA LEU A 254 1.66 25.11 14.36
C LEU A 254 0.87 26.40 14.63
N ALA A 255 0.11 26.87 13.65
CA ALA A 255 -0.78 28.02 13.82
C ALA A 255 -1.82 27.78 14.93
N TYR A 256 -2.41 26.59 14.97
CA TYR A 256 -3.35 26.19 16.01
C TYR A 256 -2.70 26.06 17.39
N ARG A 257 -1.50 25.45 17.50
CA ARG A 257 -0.78 25.38 18.78
C ARG A 257 -0.42 26.77 19.32
N LEU A 258 -0.07 27.70 18.43
CA LEU A 258 0.20 29.08 18.81
C LEU A 258 -1.06 29.79 19.31
N SER A 259 -2.22 29.53 18.70
CA SER A 259 -3.49 30.15 19.12
C SER A 259 -3.93 29.63 20.48
N GLU A 260 -3.79 28.34 20.74
CA GLU A 260 -4.03 27.76 22.07
C GLU A 260 -3.02 28.30 23.11
N ALA A 261 -1.74 28.37 22.77
CA ALA A 261 -0.70 28.80 23.71
C ALA A 261 -0.79 30.29 24.08
N LEU A 262 -1.35 31.12 23.19
CA LEU A 262 -1.53 32.56 23.35
C LEU A 262 -2.98 32.96 23.67
N ASP A 263 -3.88 31.98 23.83
CA ASP A 263 -5.31 32.16 24.14
C ASP A 263 -6.00 33.21 23.24
N CYS A 264 -5.81 33.06 21.93
CA CYS A 264 -6.34 33.98 20.92
C CYS A 264 -6.86 33.21 19.70
N LYS A 265 -7.58 33.89 18.82
CA LYS A 265 -8.03 33.30 17.55
C LYS A 265 -6.90 33.28 16.52
N ILE A 266 -6.92 32.34 15.56
CA ILE A 266 -5.84 32.21 14.57
C ILE A 266 -5.81 33.45 13.64
N GLU A 267 -6.96 34.05 13.39
CA GLU A 267 -7.15 35.30 12.65
C GLU A 267 -6.41 36.48 13.30
N GLU A 268 -6.26 36.45 14.63
CA GLU A 268 -5.54 37.48 15.38
C GLU A 268 -4.02 37.27 15.32
N LEU A 269 -3.56 36.04 15.10
CA LEU A 269 -2.14 35.73 14.89
C LEU A 269 -1.65 36.17 13.52
N PHE A 270 -2.51 36.08 12.50
CA PHE A 270 -2.18 36.34 11.10
C PHE A 270 -3.19 37.29 10.46
N GLU A 271 -2.80 38.57 10.36
CA GLU A 271 -3.71 39.61 9.86
C GLU A 271 -4.15 39.34 8.41
N HIS A 272 -5.46 39.40 8.20
CA HIS A 272 -6.07 39.56 6.88
C HIS A 272 -6.14 41.04 6.54
N LYS A 273 -5.51 41.47 5.45
CA LYS A 273 -5.69 42.84 4.95
C LYS A 273 -7.09 42.88 4.31
N LYS A 274 -8.03 43.60 4.95
CA LYS A 274 -9.34 43.92 4.37
C LYS A 274 -9.19 44.56 2.99
#